data_AF-A0A973Q1U4-F1
#
_entry.id   AF-A0A973Q1U4-F1
#
_cell.length_a   1.000
_cell.length_b   1.000
_cell.length_c   1.000
_cell.angle_alpha   90.00
_cell.angle_beta   90.00
_cell.angle_gamma   90.00
#
_symmetry.space_group_name_H-M   'P 1'
#
loop_
_entity.id
_entity.type
_entity.pdbx_description
1 polymer ?
#
loop_
_entity_poly.entity_id
_entity_poly.type
_entity_poly.pdbx_seq_one_letter_code
_entity_poly.pdbx_strand_id
1 'polypeptide(L)'
;DAWWPELTPQAVLAAMADERRLGRWARRVLTPPDVRRVARSLRRDGTSVHDVALLDELAALLGPLPRPPRREADPLDELTGLEEVTTYADRMAGGRRGRSERLEEERTEYAHVIVDEAQDLTPMQWRMVGRRGRTATWTVVGDPAQSSWSDVDEAGQARDEALGSRPRRLFTLTVNYRNPAEIAEVASTVLALAMPGTEPPRAVRSTGLAPRFEVAGDDLGADVRRAAERLLSEVDGTVGVVVAMHRRAQARGWLDGLGERVVALGSLEAKGLEYDATVVVSPAEIAEESPAGLRVLYVALTRATQRLAVLSTALDSPDPAGVPDLLLP
;
A
#
# COMPACT_ATOMS: atom_id res chain seq x y z
N ASP A 1 -5.69 -20.86 33.93
CA ASP A 1 -6.45 -20.91 32.67
C ASP A 1 -7.77 -20.14 32.71
N ALA A 2 -8.70 -20.40 33.64
CA ALA A 2 -10.04 -19.76 33.61
C ALA A 2 -10.07 -18.24 33.94
N TRP A 3 -9.08 -17.72 34.69
CA TRP A 3 -9.03 -16.31 35.11
C TRP A 3 -7.99 -15.48 34.35
N TRP A 4 -6.95 -16.14 33.83
CA TRP A 4 -5.89 -15.55 33.02
C TRP A 4 -5.51 -16.55 31.92
N PRO A 5 -6.29 -16.60 30.83
CA PRO A 5 -6.01 -17.53 29.73
C PRO A 5 -4.74 -17.09 28.99
N GLU A 6 -4.00 -18.06 28.48
CA GLU A 6 -2.96 -17.77 27.50
C GLU A 6 -3.64 -17.26 26.22
N LEU A 7 -3.27 -16.05 25.80
CA LEU A 7 -3.82 -15.40 24.62
C LEU A 7 -2.71 -15.18 23.60
N THR A 8 -3.03 -15.43 22.34
CA THR A 8 -2.18 -15.05 21.21
C THR A 8 -2.73 -13.78 20.56
N PRO A 9 -1.88 -12.95 19.92
CA PRO A 9 -2.33 -11.79 19.15
C PRO A 9 -3.47 -12.12 18.16
N GLN A 10 -3.35 -13.25 17.47
CA GLN A 10 -4.35 -13.73 16.52
C GLN A 10 -5.68 -14.06 17.20
N ALA A 11 -5.64 -14.72 18.36
CA ALA A 11 -6.85 -15.05 19.12
C ALA A 11 -7.56 -13.78 19.62
N VAL A 12 -6.80 -12.78 20.07
CA VAL A 12 -7.36 -11.50 20.51
C VAL A 12 -8.00 -10.75 19.33
N LEU A 13 -7.30 -10.66 18.20
CA LEU A 13 -7.84 -9.99 17.00
C LEU A 13 -9.10 -10.69 16.48
N ALA A 14 -9.09 -12.02 16.42
CA ALA A 14 -10.25 -12.81 16.02
C ALA A 14 -11.45 -12.61 16.96
N ALA A 15 -11.21 -12.45 18.27
CA ALA A 15 -12.28 -12.20 19.23
C ALA A 15 -12.97 -10.84 19.03
N MET A 16 -12.30 -9.86 18.40
CA MET A 16 -12.88 -8.56 18.04
C MET A 16 -13.86 -8.64 16.85
N ALA A 17 -13.92 -9.77 16.13
CA ALA A 17 -14.94 -10.01 15.09
C ALA A 17 -16.36 -10.24 15.67
N ASP A 18 -16.47 -10.46 16.99
CA ASP A 18 -17.75 -10.51 17.70
C ASP A 18 -18.18 -9.09 18.10
N GLU A 19 -19.26 -8.59 17.49
CA GLU A 19 -19.80 -7.24 17.72
C GLU A 19 -20.13 -6.97 19.19
N ARG A 20 -20.63 -7.97 19.94
CA ARG A 20 -21.02 -7.79 21.34
C ARG A 20 -19.79 -7.69 22.23
N ARG A 21 -18.73 -8.45 21.94
CA ARG A 21 -17.43 -8.35 22.64
C ARG A 21 -16.76 -7.03 22.30
N LEU A 22 -16.62 -6.72 21.02
CA LEU A 22 -15.99 -5.47 20.56
C LEU A 22 -16.71 -4.24 21.10
N GLY A 23 -18.04 -4.20 21.05
CA GLY A 23 -18.82 -3.08 21.57
C GLY A 23 -18.66 -2.87 23.08
N ARG A 24 -18.39 -3.95 23.84
CA ARG A 24 -18.07 -3.86 25.27
C ARG A 24 -16.67 -3.29 25.50
N TRP A 25 -15.68 -3.75 24.74
CA TRP A 25 -14.28 -3.35 24.87
C TRP A 25 -14.01 -1.94 24.35
N ALA A 26 -14.64 -1.56 23.24
CA ALA A 26 -14.47 -0.26 22.59
C ALA A 26 -15.42 0.82 23.13
N ARG A 27 -15.99 0.62 24.33
CA ARG A 27 -16.93 1.57 24.93
C ARG A 27 -16.25 2.94 25.10
N ARG A 28 -16.89 4.01 24.61
CA ARG A 28 -16.37 5.40 24.57
C ARG A 28 -15.23 5.65 23.57
N VAL A 29 -14.85 4.65 22.78
CA VAL A 29 -13.86 4.80 21.71
C VAL A 29 -14.56 4.73 20.35
N LEU A 30 -15.39 3.70 20.13
CA LEU A 30 -16.11 3.49 18.88
C LEU A 30 -17.61 3.72 19.06
N THR A 31 -18.24 4.30 18.04
CA THR A 31 -19.71 4.39 17.99
C THR A 31 -20.31 3.01 17.64
N PRO A 32 -21.60 2.74 17.94
CA PRO A 32 -22.21 1.47 17.55
C PRO A 32 -22.13 1.16 16.04
N PRO A 33 -22.30 2.14 15.12
CA PRO A 33 -22.00 1.94 13.70
C PRO A 33 -20.55 1.51 13.41
N ASP A 34 -19.56 2.12 14.07
CA ASP A 34 -18.14 1.78 13.85
C ASP A 34 -17.81 0.38 14.34
N VAL A 35 -18.33 0.00 15.52
CA VAL A 35 -18.20 -1.38 16.06
C VAL A 35 -18.72 -2.39 15.04
N ARG A 36 -19.89 -2.13 14.42
CA ARG A 36 -20.42 -3.00 13.37
C ARG A 36 -19.52 -3.10 12.14
N ARG A 37 -18.96 -1.97 11.69
CA ARG A 37 -18.07 -1.93 10.52
C ARG A 37 -16.78 -2.69 10.79
N VAL A 38 -16.15 -2.47 11.95
CA VAL A 38 -14.89 -3.13 12.34
C VAL A 38 -15.11 -4.62 12.58
N ALA A 39 -16.14 -5.00 13.34
CA ALA A 39 -16.43 -6.42 13.59
C ALA A 39 -16.70 -7.16 12.27
N ARG A 40 -17.43 -6.53 11.34
CA ARG A 40 -17.67 -7.09 10.00
C ARG A 40 -16.39 -7.19 9.17
N SER A 41 -15.52 -6.18 9.20
CA SER A 41 -14.28 -6.22 8.42
C SER A 41 -13.38 -7.36 8.89
N LEU A 42 -13.35 -7.65 10.19
CA LEU A 42 -12.59 -8.76 10.78
C LEU A 42 -13.23 -10.15 10.55
N ARG A 43 -14.50 -10.23 10.13
CA ARG A 43 -15.17 -11.50 9.74
C ARG A 43 -14.81 -11.85 8.30
N ARG A 44 -13.57 -12.23 8.09
CA ARG A 44 -13.04 -12.67 6.80
C ARG A 44 -12.12 -13.87 6.99
N ASP A 45 -11.90 -14.61 5.91
CA ASP A 45 -10.92 -15.67 5.90
C ASP A 45 -9.52 -15.07 5.74
N GLY A 46 -8.62 -15.42 6.66
CA GLY A 46 -7.22 -14.97 6.63
C GLY A 46 -6.99 -13.54 7.16
N THR A 47 -5.73 -13.10 7.02
CA THR A 47 -5.26 -11.77 7.48
C THR A 47 -5.08 -10.81 6.31
N SER A 48 -5.45 -9.56 6.52
CA SER A 48 -5.12 -8.45 5.62
C SER A 48 -3.77 -7.83 5.97
N VAL A 49 -3.22 -7.03 5.06
CA VAL A 49 -1.99 -6.24 5.30
C VAL A 49 -2.15 -5.30 6.51
N HIS A 50 -3.34 -4.76 6.74
CA HIS A 50 -3.61 -3.87 7.87
C HIS A 50 -3.59 -4.60 9.23
N ASP A 51 -3.80 -5.93 9.25
CA ASP A 51 -3.76 -6.70 10.49
C ASP A 51 -2.35 -6.85 11.03
N VAL A 52 -1.33 -6.76 10.18
CA VAL A 52 0.07 -6.96 10.57
C VAL A 52 0.47 -6.00 11.69
N ALA A 53 0.13 -4.72 11.56
CA ALA A 53 0.44 -3.71 12.57
C ALA A 53 -0.40 -3.88 13.85
N LEU A 54 -1.63 -4.38 13.74
CA LEU A 54 -2.47 -4.69 14.90
C LEU A 54 -1.96 -5.92 15.66
N LEU A 55 -1.49 -6.94 14.94
CA LEU A 55 -0.90 -8.14 15.53
C LEU A 55 0.43 -7.82 16.20
N ASP A 56 1.27 -6.97 15.61
CA ASP A 56 2.47 -6.43 16.27
C ASP A 56 2.12 -5.73 17.58
N GLU A 57 1.07 -4.90 17.54
CA GLU A 57 0.62 -4.16 18.69
C GLU A 57 0.18 -5.09 19.83
N LEU A 58 -0.66 -6.06 19.51
CA LEU A 58 -1.13 -7.05 20.45
C LEU A 58 0.02 -7.91 20.99
N ALA A 59 1.00 -8.27 20.16
CA ALA A 59 2.19 -8.99 20.62
C ALA A 59 2.99 -8.16 21.64
N ALA A 60 3.16 -6.87 21.39
CA ALA A 60 3.85 -5.96 22.32
C ALA A 60 3.09 -5.80 23.65
N LEU A 61 1.76 -5.81 23.62
CA LEU A 61 0.91 -5.70 24.82
C LEU A 61 0.81 -7.00 25.63
N LEU A 62 0.74 -8.15 24.96
CA LEU A 62 0.63 -9.46 25.60
C LEU A 62 1.99 -9.95 26.14
N GLY A 63 3.08 -9.56 25.48
CA GLY A 63 4.43 -10.03 25.81
C GLY A 63 4.69 -11.46 25.31
N PRO A 64 5.88 -12.01 25.60
CA PRO A 64 6.26 -13.35 25.17
C PRO A 64 5.40 -14.41 25.86
N LEU A 65 5.06 -15.47 25.12
CA LEU A 65 4.39 -16.63 25.70
C LEU A 65 5.30 -17.28 26.76
N PRO A 66 4.72 -17.81 27.86
CA PRO A 66 5.47 -18.60 28.82
C PRO A 66 6.16 -19.75 28.10
N ARG A 67 7.47 -19.91 28.30
CA ARG A 67 8.19 -21.05 27.71
C ARG A 67 7.63 -22.32 28.33
N PRO A 68 7.30 -23.36 27.54
CA PRO A 68 6.90 -24.64 28.12
C PRO A 68 8.03 -25.10 29.06
N PRO A 69 7.69 -25.68 30.23
CA PRO A 69 8.71 -26.20 31.12
C PRO A 69 9.58 -27.16 30.33
N ARG A 70 10.90 -27.01 30.45
CA ARG A 70 11.82 -28.03 29.93
C ARG A 70 11.38 -29.35 30.56
N ARG A 71 11.13 -30.39 29.75
CA ARG A 71 11.09 -31.75 30.27
C ARG A 71 12.39 -31.94 31.04
N GLU A 72 12.31 -32.00 32.37
CA GLU A 72 13.36 -32.62 33.16
C GLU A 72 13.52 -34.01 32.58
N ALA A 73 14.76 -34.41 32.26
CA ALA A 73 15.03 -35.74 31.74
C ALA A 73 14.34 -36.75 32.68
N ASP A 74 13.62 -37.70 32.10
CA ASP A 74 13.00 -38.76 32.88
C ASP A 74 14.13 -39.46 33.66
N PRO A 75 14.08 -39.56 35.00
CA PRO A 75 15.10 -40.28 35.76
C PRO A 75 15.33 -41.71 35.25
N LEU A 76 14.35 -42.28 34.53
CA LEU A 76 14.47 -43.57 33.87
C LEU A 76 15.42 -43.57 32.65
N ASP A 77 15.54 -42.44 31.93
CA ASP A 77 16.48 -42.29 30.80
C ASP A 77 17.94 -42.28 31.30
N GLU A 78 18.20 -41.77 32.51
CA GLU A 78 19.52 -41.84 33.16
C GLU A 78 19.87 -43.26 33.64
N LEU A 79 18.86 -44.08 33.98
CA LEU A 79 19.02 -45.44 34.50
C LEU A 79 19.20 -46.51 33.43
N THR A 80 18.73 -46.28 32.20
CA THR A 80 18.79 -47.27 31.11
C THR A 80 20.12 -47.28 30.35
N GLY A 81 21.02 -46.31 30.60
CA GLY A 81 22.35 -46.26 29.98
C GLY A 81 22.35 -46.10 28.45
N LEU A 82 21.18 -45.86 27.85
CA LEU A 82 21.03 -45.50 26.45
C LEU A 82 21.21 -44.00 26.30
N GLU A 83 22.43 -43.52 26.56
CA GLU A 83 22.84 -42.21 26.06
C GLU A 83 22.77 -42.28 24.53
N GLU A 84 21.76 -41.67 23.93
CA GLU A 84 21.78 -41.37 22.51
C GLU A 84 23.01 -40.47 22.29
N VAL A 85 24.10 -41.06 21.78
CA VAL A 85 25.41 -40.42 21.65
C VAL A 85 25.31 -39.33 20.60
N THR A 86 24.83 -38.16 21.01
CA THR A 86 24.85 -36.95 20.19
C THR A 86 26.27 -36.42 20.17
N THR A 87 26.82 -36.25 18.97
CA THR A 87 28.20 -35.80 18.84
C THR A 87 28.34 -34.37 19.37
N TYR A 88 29.56 -33.99 19.77
CA TYR A 88 29.87 -32.59 20.13
C TYR A 88 29.49 -31.62 19.00
N ALA A 89 29.58 -32.07 17.74
CA ALA A 89 29.15 -31.31 16.57
C ALA A 89 27.63 -31.11 16.53
N ASP A 90 26.81 -32.11 16.87
CA ASP A 90 25.34 -31.99 16.92
C ASP A 90 24.87 -31.02 18.01
N ARG A 91 25.50 -31.06 19.20
CA ARG A 91 25.23 -30.11 20.29
C ARG A 91 25.63 -28.67 19.92
N MET A 92 26.75 -28.50 19.23
CA MET A 92 27.21 -27.19 18.74
C MET A 92 26.41 -26.68 17.54
N ALA A 93 25.93 -27.56 16.66
CA ALA A 93 25.11 -27.22 15.50
C ALA A 93 23.67 -26.87 15.90
N GLY A 94 23.05 -27.65 16.79
CA GLY A 94 21.75 -27.34 17.38
C GLY A 94 21.79 -26.07 18.24
N GLY A 95 22.89 -25.85 18.98
CA GLY A 95 23.14 -24.63 19.73
C GLY A 95 23.37 -23.39 18.86
N ARG A 96 24.05 -23.52 17.71
CA ARG A 96 24.25 -22.41 16.75
C ARG A 96 23.00 -22.10 15.92
N ARG A 97 22.27 -23.11 15.44
CA ARG A 97 20.99 -22.91 14.74
C ARG A 97 19.95 -22.32 15.67
N GLY A 98 19.76 -22.91 16.86
CA GLY A 98 18.85 -22.38 17.87
C GLY A 98 19.29 -21.04 18.47
N ARG A 99 20.58 -20.68 18.45
CA ARG A 99 21.05 -19.33 18.83
C ARG A 99 20.88 -18.33 17.69
N SER A 100 21.08 -18.73 16.43
CA SER A 100 20.83 -17.87 15.26
C SER A 100 19.34 -17.59 15.10
N GLU A 101 18.48 -18.61 15.20
CA GLU A 101 17.03 -18.48 15.20
C GLU A 101 16.54 -17.67 16.41
N ARG A 102 17.10 -17.89 17.62
CA ARG A 102 16.81 -17.04 18.80
C ARG A 102 17.30 -15.59 18.65
N LEU A 103 18.46 -15.36 18.01
CA LEU A 103 18.98 -14.02 17.77
C LEU A 103 18.18 -13.29 16.67
N GLU A 104 17.64 -14.02 15.70
CA GLU A 104 16.69 -13.49 14.71
C GLU A 104 15.33 -13.19 15.34
N GLU A 105 14.85 -14.02 16.27
CA GLU A 105 13.68 -13.75 17.12
C GLU A 105 13.91 -12.55 18.08
N GLU A 106 15.15 -12.32 18.54
CA GLU A 106 15.50 -11.23 19.48
C GLU A 106 15.85 -9.89 18.80
N ARG A 107 16.28 -9.87 17.53
CA ARG A 107 16.66 -8.63 16.82
C ARG A 107 15.41 -7.85 16.35
N THR A 108 14.75 -7.25 17.31
CA THR A 108 13.60 -6.35 17.09
C THR A 108 14.06 -4.91 16.77
N GLU A 109 15.34 -4.58 16.98
CA GLU A 109 15.87 -3.23 16.79
C GLU A 109 16.80 -3.13 15.58
N TYR A 110 16.63 -2.06 14.80
CA TYR A 110 17.44 -1.74 13.63
C TYR A 110 18.38 -0.56 13.90
N ALA A 111 19.56 -0.58 13.28
CA ALA A 111 20.50 0.54 13.33
C ALA A 111 20.14 1.67 12.33
N HIS A 112 19.49 1.30 11.23
CA HIS A 112 19.01 2.22 10.20
C HIS A 112 17.69 1.71 9.61
N VAL A 113 16.74 2.61 9.41
CA VAL A 113 15.43 2.31 8.83
C VAL A 113 15.23 3.18 7.60
N ILE A 114 14.97 2.54 6.45
CA ILE A 114 14.56 3.20 5.22
C ILE A 114 13.08 2.93 5.04
N VAL A 115 12.30 3.99 4.89
CA VAL A 115 10.88 3.92 4.54
C VAL A 115 10.72 4.63 3.21
N ASP A 116 10.41 3.86 2.17
CA ASP A 116 9.99 4.39 0.87
C ASP A 116 8.45 4.41 0.80
N GLU A 117 7.90 5.27 -0.04
CA GLU A 117 6.45 5.52 -0.14
C GLU A 117 5.78 5.76 1.22
N ALA A 118 6.46 6.55 2.07
CA ALA A 118 6.11 6.80 3.46
C ALA A 118 4.67 7.30 3.68
N GLN A 119 4.06 7.91 2.67
CA GLN A 119 2.67 8.37 2.67
C GLN A 119 1.61 7.24 2.69
N ASP A 120 2.03 5.98 2.52
CA ASP A 120 1.16 4.80 2.53
C ASP A 120 1.12 4.08 3.87
N LEU A 121 2.05 4.43 4.76
CA LEU A 121 2.06 3.87 6.09
C LEU A 121 0.91 4.48 6.89
N THR A 122 0.02 3.60 7.34
CA THR A 122 -1.03 3.94 8.31
C THR A 122 -0.42 4.31 9.66
N PRO A 123 -1.15 5.04 10.53
CA PRO A 123 -0.68 5.37 11.87
C PRO A 123 -0.17 4.16 12.68
N MET A 124 -0.88 3.03 12.62
CA MET A 124 -0.46 1.81 13.30
C MET A 124 0.83 1.20 12.71
N GLN A 125 1.04 1.32 11.40
CA GLN A 125 2.29 0.88 10.76
C GLN A 125 3.46 1.78 11.16
N TRP A 126 3.27 3.11 11.24
CA TRP A 126 4.28 4.01 11.80
C TRP A 126 4.67 3.64 13.22
N ARG A 127 3.67 3.31 14.06
CA ARG A 127 3.89 2.84 15.43
C ARG A 127 4.72 1.56 15.48
N MET A 128 4.38 0.60 14.64
CA MET A 128 5.08 -0.69 14.51
C MET A 128 6.55 -0.51 14.10
N VAL A 129 6.82 0.32 13.09
CA VAL A 129 8.19 0.60 12.62
C VAL A 129 8.95 1.44 13.66
N GLY A 130 8.30 2.42 14.26
CA GLY A 130 8.86 3.26 15.34
C GLY A 130 9.35 2.45 16.54
N ARG A 131 8.65 1.36 16.90
CA ARG A 131 9.09 0.44 17.96
C ARG A 131 10.44 -0.21 17.66
N ARG A 132 10.71 -0.50 16.38
CA ARG A 132 11.94 -1.16 15.90
C ARG A 132 13.06 -0.18 15.57
N GLY A 133 12.71 1.08 15.32
CA GLY A 133 13.65 2.15 14.98
C GLY A 133 13.96 3.13 16.12
N ARG A 134 13.69 2.75 17.38
CA ARG A 134 13.87 3.64 18.56
C ARG A 134 15.26 4.23 18.70
N THR A 135 16.30 3.53 18.28
CA THR A 135 17.70 4.00 18.31
C THR A 135 18.28 4.15 16.90
N ALA A 136 17.46 3.92 15.87
CA ALA A 136 17.87 3.92 14.49
C ALA A 136 18.10 5.35 13.96
N THR A 137 18.95 5.43 12.95
CA THR A 137 18.90 6.52 11.97
C THR A 137 17.82 6.23 10.93
N TRP A 138 17.28 7.28 10.30
CA TRP A 138 16.10 7.15 9.42
C TRP A 138 16.31 7.86 8.09
N THR A 139 15.86 7.21 7.02
CA THR A 139 15.67 7.81 5.70
C THR A 139 14.23 7.57 5.29
N VAL A 140 13.44 8.64 5.26
CA VAL A 140 12.01 8.60 4.93
C VAL A 140 11.82 9.30 3.60
N VAL A 141 11.33 8.57 2.61
CA VAL A 141 11.06 9.02 1.25
C VAL A 141 9.56 8.85 0.98
N GLY A 142 8.96 9.84 0.34
CA GLY A 142 7.56 9.77 -0.01
C GLY A 142 7.07 11.05 -0.69
N ASP A 143 5.89 10.94 -1.28
CA ASP A 143 5.18 12.02 -1.94
C ASP A 143 3.75 12.12 -1.36
N PRO A 144 3.45 13.16 -0.55
CA PRO A 144 2.11 13.36 0.01
C PRO A 144 1.00 13.39 -1.05
N ALA A 145 1.30 13.87 -2.26
CA ALA A 145 0.35 13.91 -3.39
C ALA A 145 -0.08 12.51 -3.85
N GLN A 146 0.71 11.50 -3.55
CA GLN A 146 0.44 10.11 -3.89
C GLN A 146 -0.13 9.33 -2.70
N SER A 147 -0.54 9.99 -1.60
CA SER A 147 -1.06 9.28 -0.43
C SER A 147 -2.41 8.62 -0.70
N SER A 148 -2.48 7.31 -0.43
CA SER A 148 -3.74 6.56 -0.41
C SER A 148 -4.47 6.63 0.92
N TRP A 149 -3.85 7.16 1.97
CA TRP A 149 -4.51 7.36 3.26
C TRP A 149 -5.40 8.61 3.19
N SER A 150 -6.58 8.54 3.81
CA SER A 150 -7.57 9.61 3.72
C SER A 150 -7.17 10.86 4.51
N ASP A 151 -6.49 10.68 5.65
CA ASP A 151 -6.09 11.75 6.57
C ASP A 151 -4.56 11.89 6.66
N VAL A 152 -4.01 12.71 5.77
CA VAL A 152 -2.56 12.92 5.65
C VAL A 152 -1.96 13.49 6.95
N ASP A 153 -2.73 14.29 7.69
CA ASP A 153 -2.26 14.90 8.94
C ASP A 153 -2.15 13.86 10.06
N GLU A 154 -3.11 12.95 10.17
CA GLU A 154 -3.05 11.82 11.12
C GLU A 154 -1.82 10.94 10.87
N ALA A 155 -1.58 10.56 9.59
CA ALA A 155 -0.39 9.79 9.23
C ALA A 155 0.91 10.57 9.50
N GLY A 156 0.91 11.89 9.25
CA GLY A 156 2.02 12.79 9.54
C GLY A 156 2.34 12.87 11.03
N GLN A 157 1.32 12.95 11.89
CA GLN A 157 1.47 12.93 13.36
C GLN A 157 2.07 11.61 13.83
N ALA A 158 1.55 10.47 13.36
CA ALA A 158 2.06 9.16 13.72
C ALA A 158 3.52 8.95 13.28
N ARG A 159 3.90 9.45 12.09
CA ARG A 159 5.29 9.49 11.65
C ARG A 159 6.15 10.31 12.62
N ASP A 160 5.69 11.51 12.98
CA ASP A 160 6.46 12.40 13.83
C ASP A 160 6.63 11.83 15.25
N GLU A 161 5.61 11.14 15.78
CA GLU A 161 5.72 10.35 17.02
C GLU A 161 6.74 9.21 16.90
N ALA A 162 6.73 8.47 15.79
CA ALA A 162 7.66 7.37 15.55
C ALA A 162 9.12 7.86 15.45
N LEU A 163 9.34 9.01 14.82
CA LEU A 163 10.67 9.62 14.65
C LEU A 163 11.17 10.34 15.91
N GLY A 164 10.25 10.79 16.78
CA GLY A 164 10.54 11.53 18.00
C GLY A 164 11.18 12.90 17.77
N SER A 165 11.91 13.40 18.77
CA SER A 165 12.49 14.76 18.78
C SER A 165 13.87 14.89 18.14
N ARG A 166 14.30 13.90 17.35
CA ARG A 166 15.64 13.90 16.74
C ARG A 166 15.77 15.06 15.74
N PRO A 167 16.98 15.62 15.54
CA PRO A 167 17.21 16.57 14.45
C PRO A 167 16.85 15.95 13.10
N ARG A 168 16.07 16.67 12.30
CA ARG A 168 15.60 16.23 10.99
C ARG A 168 16.08 17.18 9.90
N ARG A 169 16.41 16.64 8.75
CA ARG A 169 16.66 17.41 7.54
C ARG A 169 15.62 17.01 6.50
N LEU A 170 14.99 18.00 5.89
CA LEU A 170 14.03 17.82 4.81
C LEU A 170 14.72 18.25 3.51
N PHE A 171 14.67 17.39 2.51
CA PHE A 171 15.15 17.67 1.17
C PHE A 171 14.00 17.41 0.20
N THR A 172 13.64 18.42 -0.58
CA THR A 172 12.59 18.30 -1.60
C THR A 172 13.25 18.12 -2.96
N LEU A 173 12.91 17.04 -3.66
CA LEU A 173 13.34 16.80 -5.02
C LEU A 173 12.38 17.51 -5.98
N THR A 174 12.84 18.60 -6.59
CA THR A 174 12.01 19.46 -7.44
C THR A 174 12.10 19.15 -8.92
N VAL A 175 12.90 18.15 -9.32
CA VAL A 175 13.15 17.81 -10.72
C VAL A 175 12.59 16.42 -11.03
N ASN A 176 11.68 16.34 -11.99
CA ASN A 176 11.11 15.09 -12.49
C ASN A 176 11.82 14.65 -13.79
N TYR A 177 12.43 13.47 -13.76
CA TYR A 177 13.05 12.83 -14.93
C TYR A 177 12.18 11.70 -15.51
N ARG A 178 11.20 11.21 -14.73
CA ARG A 178 10.39 10.04 -15.01
C ARG A 178 9.23 10.34 -15.95
N ASN A 179 8.50 11.44 -15.75
CA ASN A 179 7.40 11.81 -16.65
C ASN A 179 7.83 12.93 -17.61
N PRO A 180 7.42 12.86 -18.89
CA PRO A 180 7.57 13.97 -19.82
C PRO A 180 6.79 15.22 -19.36
N ALA A 181 7.26 16.41 -19.75
CA ALA A 181 6.63 17.68 -19.43
C ALA A 181 5.17 17.73 -19.86
N GLU A 182 4.84 17.18 -21.03
CA GLU A 182 3.48 17.19 -21.58
C GLU A 182 2.49 16.40 -20.70
N ILE A 183 2.95 15.32 -20.05
CA ILE A 183 2.14 14.55 -19.09
C ILE A 183 2.09 15.24 -17.73
N ALA A 184 3.22 15.80 -17.29
CA ALA A 184 3.31 16.51 -16.01
C ALA A 184 2.41 17.75 -15.97
N GLU A 185 2.26 18.47 -17.09
CA GLU A 185 1.34 19.61 -17.22
C GLU A 185 -0.11 19.21 -16.95
N VAL A 186 -0.60 18.14 -17.59
CA VAL A 186 -1.96 17.61 -17.37
C VAL A 186 -2.15 17.14 -15.93
N ALA A 187 -1.17 16.43 -15.37
CA ALA A 187 -1.25 15.96 -13.99
C ALA A 187 -1.22 17.12 -12.97
N SER A 188 -0.58 18.26 -13.31
CA SER A 188 -0.48 19.42 -12.42
C SER A 188 -1.84 20.08 -12.19
N THR A 189 -2.74 20.06 -13.18
CA THR A 189 -4.13 20.51 -13.04
C THR A 189 -4.86 19.73 -11.94
N VAL A 190 -4.76 18.40 -11.99
CA VAL A 190 -5.37 17.53 -10.97
C VAL A 190 -4.70 17.71 -9.60
N LEU A 191 -3.38 17.90 -9.58
CA LEU A 191 -2.65 18.14 -8.33
C LEU A 191 -3.13 19.41 -7.63
N ALA A 192 -3.38 20.49 -8.38
CA ALA A 192 -3.86 21.75 -7.83
C ALA A 192 -5.23 21.61 -7.15
N LEU A 193 -6.09 20.73 -7.67
CA LEU A 193 -7.38 20.38 -7.07
C LEU A 193 -7.22 19.42 -5.88
N ALA A 194 -6.36 18.41 -6.01
CA ALA A 194 -6.16 17.36 -5.01
C ALA A 194 -5.46 17.86 -3.74
N MET A 195 -4.48 18.76 -3.91
CA MET A 195 -3.65 19.31 -2.85
C MET A 195 -3.27 20.78 -3.11
N PRO A 196 -4.21 21.73 -2.89
CA PRO A 196 -3.99 23.16 -3.10
C PRO A 196 -2.74 23.67 -2.39
N GLY A 197 -1.92 24.46 -3.09
CA GLY A 197 -0.67 25.02 -2.58
C GLY A 197 0.56 24.11 -2.70
N THR A 198 0.41 22.91 -3.25
CA THR A 198 1.54 22.03 -3.58
C THR A 198 2.14 22.43 -4.92
N GLU A 199 3.46 22.66 -4.96
CA GLU A 199 4.17 22.92 -6.21
C GLU A 199 4.52 21.59 -6.91
N PRO A 200 4.10 21.37 -8.17
CA PRO A 200 4.49 20.19 -8.92
C PRO A 200 6.00 20.19 -9.22
N PRO A 201 6.65 19.02 -9.29
CA PRO A 201 8.05 18.94 -9.68
C PRO A 201 8.22 19.35 -11.15
N ARG A 202 9.31 20.08 -11.44
CA ARG A 202 9.63 20.53 -12.79
C ARG A 202 10.13 19.37 -13.64
N ALA A 203 9.33 18.98 -14.63
CA ALA A 203 9.75 18.01 -15.64
C ALA A 203 10.86 18.60 -16.53
N VAL A 204 11.94 17.85 -16.72
CA VAL A 204 13.07 18.26 -17.60
C VAL A 204 13.17 17.45 -18.89
N ARG A 205 12.38 16.38 -18.99
CA ARG A 205 12.27 15.57 -20.19
C ARG A 205 11.03 16.00 -20.97
N SER A 206 11.14 16.07 -22.29
CA SER A 206 10.02 16.28 -23.21
C SER A 206 10.08 15.23 -24.30
N THR A 207 8.92 14.76 -24.73
CA THR A 207 8.79 13.80 -25.84
C THR A 207 8.34 14.49 -27.12
N GLY A 208 7.82 15.72 -27.04
CA GLY A 208 7.15 16.42 -28.14
C GLY A 208 5.79 15.83 -28.49
N LEU A 209 5.28 14.89 -27.68
CA LEU A 209 4.02 14.18 -27.91
C LEU A 209 3.01 14.64 -26.85
N ALA A 210 2.00 15.39 -27.29
CA ALA A 210 0.91 15.79 -26.42
C ALA A 210 0.05 14.57 -26.02
N PRO A 211 -0.49 14.54 -24.79
CA PRO A 211 -1.51 13.58 -24.40
C PRO A 211 -2.69 13.59 -25.36
N ARG A 212 -3.20 12.39 -25.68
CA ARG A 212 -4.38 12.24 -26.53
C ARG A 212 -5.64 12.24 -25.66
N PHE A 213 -6.65 12.98 -26.10
CA PHE A 213 -7.97 12.99 -25.47
C PHE A 213 -8.99 12.47 -26.49
N GLU A 214 -9.75 11.46 -26.10
CA GLU A 214 -10.77 10.83 -26.93
C GLU A 214 -12.08 10.73 -26.12
N VAL A 215 -13.23 10.89 -26.76
CA VAL A 215 -14.53 10.68 -26.12
C VAL A 215 -15.05 9.29 -26.50
N ALA A 216 -15.38 8.48 -25.51
CA ALA A 216 -15.96 7.15 -25.71
C ALA A 216 -17.34 7.26 -26.38
N GLY A 217 -17.60 6.40 -27.35
CA GLY A 217 -18.91 6.20 -27.93
C GLY A 217 -19.77 5.25 -27.08
N ASP A 218 -20.76 4.63 -27.73
CA ASP A 218 -21.73 3.75 -27.05
C ASP A 218 -21.09 2.44 -26.53
N ASP A 219 -19.99 1.98 -27.16
CA ASP A 219 -19.25 0.79 -26.75
C ASP A 219 -17.89 1.16 -26.15
N LEU A 220 -17.90 1.45 -24.85
CA LEU A 220 -16.69 1.76 -24.08
C LEU A 220 -15.64 0.66 -24.19
N GLY A 221 -16.04 -0.62 -24.25
CA GLY A 221 -15.09 -1.73 -24.30
C GLY A 221 -14.31 -1.76 -25.62
N ALA A 222 -15.01 -1.55 -26.74
CA ALA A 222 -14.39 -1.44 -28.05
C ALA A 222 -13.46 -0.23 -28.13
N ASP A 223 -13.83 0.90 -27.54
CA ASP A 223 -13.01 2.12 -27.55
C ASP A 223 -11.76 2.00 -26.68
N VAL A 224 -11.88 1.42 -25.49
CA VAL A 224 -10.71 1.12 -24.64
C VAL A 224 -9.74 0.17 -25.35
N ARG A 225 -10.26 -0.89 -25.97
CA ARG A 225 -9.44 -1.83 -26.75
C ARG A 225 -8.71 -1.13 -27.89
N ARG A 226 -9.41 -0.30 -28.66
CA ARG A 226 -8.85 0.47 -29.78
C ARG A 226 -7.75 1.42 -29.33
N ALA A 227 -7.96 2.12 -28.21
CA ALA A 227 -6.96 3.01 -27.63
C ALA A 227 -5.70 2.23 -27.18
N ALA A 228 -5.88 1.07 -26.55
CA ALA A 228 -4.77 0.21 -26.12
C ALA A 228 -3.98 -0.37 -27.32
N GLU A 229 -4.67 -0.87 -28.35
CA GLU A 229 -4.06 -1.36 -29.60
C GLU A 229 -3.25 -0.26 -30.30
N ARG A 230 -3.78 0.97 -30.32
CA ARG A 230 -3.07 2.13 -30.86
C ARG A 230 -1.77 2.37 -30.10
N LEU A 231 -1.81 2.47 -28.78
CA LEU A 231 -0.62 2.71 -27.97
C LEU A 231 0.40 1.56 -28.09
N LEU A 232 -0.05 0.31 -28.15
CA LEU A 232 0.82 -0.85 -28.39
C LEU A 232 1.61 -0.75 -29.71
N SER A 233 1.03 -0.11 -30.73
CA SER A 233 1.72 0.13 -32.01
C SER A 233 2.66 1.34 -31.97
N GLU A 234 2.48 2.24 -31.00
CA GLU A 234 3.25 3.48 -30.84
C GLU A 234 4.43 3.36 -29.86
N VAL A 235 4.47 2.30 -29.03
CA VAL A 235 5.56 2.01 -28.09
C VAL A 235 6.00 0.56 -28.20
N ASP A 236 7.30 0.28 -27.96
CA ASP A 236 7.83 -1.09 -27.91
C ASP A 236 7.61 -1.78 -26.56
N GLY A 237 7.36 -0.99 -25.51
CA GLY A 237 7.22 -1.47 -24.15
C GLY A 237 5.78 -1.80 -23.74
N THR A 238 5.43 -1.44 -22.50
CA THR A 238 4.18 -1.86 -21.86
C THR A 238 3.11 -0.77 -21.89
N VAL A 239 1.84 -1.20 -21.96
CA VAL A 239 0.67 -0.32 -21.93
C VAL A 239 -0.21 -0.64 -20.72
N GLY A 240 -0.39 0.34 -19.85
CA GLY A 240 -1.32 0.25 -18.71
C GLY A 240 -2.69 0.81 -19.10
N VAL A 241 -3.77 0.10 -18.81
CA VAL A 241 -5.14 0.63 -18.92
C VAL A 241 -5.70 0.79 -17.52
N VAL A 242 -5.81 2.02 -17.06
CA VAL A 242 -6.23 2.36 -15.69
C VAL A 242 -7.71 2.75 -15.70
N VAL A 243 -8.49 2.05 -14.87
CA VAL A 243 -9.93 2.26 -14.69
C VAL A 243 -10.27 2.36 -13.19
N ALA A 244 -11.45 2.87 -12.84
CA ALA A 244 -11.95 2.76 -11.47
C ALA A 244 -12.00 1.28 -11.00
N MET A 245 -11.77 0.99 -9.72
CA MET A 245 -11.61 -0.39 -9.21
C MET A 245 -12.80 -1.27 -9.56
N HIS A 246 -14.03 -0.75 -9.53
CA HIS A 246 -15.22 -1.53 -9.87
C HIS A 246 -15.26 -2.01 -11.34
N ARG A 247 -14.55 -1.34 -12.26
CA ARG A 247 -14.41 -1.75 -13.67
C ARG A 247 -13.23 -2.68 -13.93
N ARG A 248 -12.39 -2.94 -12.93
CA ARG A 248 -11.15 -3.71 -13.08
C ARG A 248 -11.33 -5.05 -13.82
N ALA A 249 -12.36 -5.80 -13.44
CA ALA A 249 -12.66 -7.09 -14.06
C ALA A 249 -13.17 -6.95 -15.50
N GLN A 250 -13.96 -5.90 -15.76
CA GLN A 250 -14.50 -5.59 -17.09
C GLN A 250 -13.39 -5.16 -18.04
N ALA A 251 -12.49 -4.29 -17.59
CA ALA A 251 -11.32 -3.84 -18.35
C ALA A 251 -10.39 -4.99 -18.73
N ARG A 252 -10.23 -6.00 -17.85
CA ARG A 252 -9.51 -7.22 -18.23
C ARG A 252 -10.15 -7.91 -19.42
N GLY A 253 -11.48 -8.09 -19.39
CA GLY A 253 -12.22 -8.71 -20.49
C GLY A 253 -12.13 -7.93 -21.81
N TRP A 254 -12.13 -6.59 -21.77
CA TRP A 254 -11.97 -5.77 -22.98
C TRP A 254 -10.62 -5.97 -23.69
N LEU A 255 -9.56 -6.24 -22.91
CA LEU A 255 -8.20 -6.39 -23.39
C LEU A 255 -7.82 -7.85 -23.68
N ASP A 256 -8.75 -8.79 -23.51
CA ASP A 256 -8.51 -10.20 -23.80
C ASP A 256 -8.05 -10.37 -25.26
N GLY A 257 -6.92 -11.07 -25.41
CA GLY A 257 -6.28 -11.36 -26.70
C GLY A 257 -5.30 -10.30 -27.21
N LEU A 258 -5.04 -9.21 -26.47
CA LEU A 258 -4.03 -8.20 -26.87
C LEU A 258 -2.57 -8.56 -26.50
N GLY A 259 -2.38 -9.65 -25.75
CA GLY A 259 -1.05 -10.13 -25.32
C GLY A 259 -0.59 -9.54 -23.99
N GLU A 260 0.58 -10.00 -23.53
CA GLU A 260 1.11 -9.71 -22.18
C GLU A 260 1.63 -8.28 -21.99
N ARG A 261 1.81 -7.53 -23.08
CA ARG A 261 2.29 -6.13 -23.06
C ARG A 261 1.21 -5.13 -22.64
N VAL A 262 -0.05 -5.56 -22.49
CA VAL A 262 -1.16 -4.72 -22.03
C VAL A 262 -1.69 -5.25 -20.72
N VAL A 263 -1.84 -4.36 -19.74
CA VAL A 263 -2.34 -4.72 -18.42
C VAL A 263 -3.50 -3.80 -18.05
N ALA A 264 -4.68 -4.39 -17.83
CA ALA A 264 -5.77 -3.69 -17.15
C ALA A 264 -5.42 -3.53 -15.67
N LEU A 265 -5.65 -2.35 -15.11
CA LEU A 265 -5.32 -1.99 -13.73
C LEU A 265 -6.49 -1.24 -13.10
N GLY A 266 -6.70 -1.50 -11.83
CA GLY A 266 -7.57 -0.67 -11.02
C GLY A 266 -6.81 0.59 -10.61
N SER A 267 -7.54 1.67 -10.37
CA SER A 267 -7.00 2.97 -9.95
C SER A 267 -5.99 2.85 -8.80
N LEU A 268 -6.26 1.98 -7.82
CA LEU A 268 -5.38 1.71 -6.67
C LEU A 268 -4.22 0.74 -6.98
N GLU A 269 -4.36 -0.12 -7.99
CA GLU A 269 -3.35 -1.10 -8.40
C GLU A 269 -2.28 -0.49 -9.31
N ALA A 270 -2.60 0.63 -9.97
CA ALA A 270 -1.66 1.33 -10.84
C ALA A 270 -0.44 1.88 -10.08
N LYS A 271 -0.57 2.04 -8.76
CA LYS A 271 0.46 2.58 -7.89
C LYS A 271 1.70 1.69 -7.83
N GLY A 272 2.88 2.32 -7.84
CA GLY A 272 4.17 1.62 -7.80
C GLY A 272 4.55 0.90 -9.10
N LEU A 273 3.69 0.95 -10.13
CA LEU A 273 3.97 0.44 -11.46
C LEU A 273 4.19 1.60 -12.43
N GLU A 274 4.93 1.36 -13.51
CA GLU A 274 5.18 2.33 -14.58
C GLU A 274 5.00 1.64 -15.92
N TYR A 275 4.47 2.40 -16.88
CA TYR A 275 4.20 1.93 -18.23
C TYR A 275 4.79 2.90 -19.24
N ASP A 276 5.17 2.41 -20.41
CA ASP A 276 5.61 3.26 -21.51
C ASP A 276 4.45 4.11 -22.01
N ALA A 277 3.26 3.53 -22.07
CA ALA A 277 2.04 4.26 -22.34
C ALA A 277 0.91 3.91 -21.37
N THR A 278 0.02 4.86 -21.10
CA THR A 278 -1.15 4.62 -20.26
C THR A 278 -2.42 5.13 -20.94
N VAL A 279 -3.50 4.34 -20.86
CA VAL A 279 -4.87 4.79 -21.10
C VAL A 279 -5.54 5.01 -19.74
N VAL A 280 -5.98 6.23 -19.45
CA VAL A 280 -6.83 6.52 -18.28
C VAL A 280 -8.26 6.62 -18.76
N VAL A 281 -9.15 5.76 -18.24
CA VAL A 281 -10.55 5.69 -18.65
C VAL A 281 -11.42 6.34 -17.58
N SER A 282 -12.26 7.27 -18.01
CA SER A 282 -13.13 8.09 -17.15
C SER A 282 -12.45 8.68 -15.90
N PRO A 283 -11.64 9.73 -16.06
CA PRO A 283 -11.05 10.45 -14.93
C PRO A 283 -12.01 10.82 -13.79
N ALA A 284 -13.23 11.26 -14.10
CA ALA A 284 -14.26 11.60 -13.12
C ALA A 284 -14.66 10.39 -12.28
N GLU A 285 -14.84 9.22 -12.92
CA GLU A 285 -15.20 7.99 -12.21
C GLU A 285 -14.08 7.53 -11.25
N ILE A 286 -12.81 7.71 -11.62
CA ILE A 286 -11.67 7.46 -10.73
C ILE A 286 -11.65 8.48 -9.58
N ALA A 287 -11.90 9.76 -9.88
CA ALA A 287 -11.88 10.84 -8.91
C ALA A 287 -13.00 10.73 -7.85
N GLU A 288 -14.15 10.18 -8.22
CA GLU A 288 -15.33 10.04 -7.36
C GLU A 288 -15.34 8.74 -6.53
N GLU A 289 -14.47 7.78 -6.83
CA GLU A 289 -14.44 6.45 -6.19
C GLU A 289 -14.16 6.50 -4.68
N SER A 290 -13.45 7.53 -4.22
CA SER A 290 -13.14 7.70 -2.79
C SER A 290 -12.82 9.16 -2.44
N PRO A 291 -12.80 9.53 -1.14
CA PRO A 291 -12.35 10.85 -0.70
C PRO A 291 -10.92 11.22 -1.15
N ALA A 292 -10.08 10.23 -1.44
CA ALA A 292 -8.73 10.42 -1.97
C ALA A 292 -8.67 10.32 -3.50
N GLY A 293 -9.81 10.23 -4.20
CA GLY A 293 -9.88 9.88 -5.62
C GLY A 293 -9.12 10.83 -6.54
N LEU A 294 -9.10 12.14 -6.26
CA LEU A 294 -8.27 13.10 -7.02
C LEU A 294 -6.77 12.79 -6.93
N ARG A 295 -6.27 12.34 -5.76
CA ARG A 295 -4.87 11.89 -5.62
C ARG A 295 -4.63 10.58 -6.37
N VAL A 296 -5.60 9.68 -6.37
CA VAL A 296 -5.53 8.44 -7.15
C VAL A 296 -5.50 8.74 -8.66
N LEU A 297 -6.30 9.69 -9.13
CA LEU A 297 -6.26 10.16 -10.52
C LEU A 297 -4.90 10.79 -10.87
N TYR A 298 -4.34 11.63 -9.99
CA TYR A 298 -2.99 12.16 -10.15
C TYR A 298 -1.94 11.04 -10.30
N VAL A 299 -2.01 10.01 -9.44
CA VAL A 299 -1.14 8.83 -9.54
C VAL A 299 -1.34 8.13 -10.88
N ALA A 300 -2.58 7.90 -11.32
CA ALA A 300 -2.90 7.23 -12.57
C ALA A 300 -2.32 7.96 -13.80
N LEU A 301 -2.48 9.28 -13.87
CA LEU A 301 -1.95 10.12 -14.96
C LEU A 301 -0.42 10.09 -15.02
N THR A 302 0.24 10.01 -13.86
CA THR A 302 1.71 9.99 -13.75
C THR A 302 2.33 8.60 -13.92
N ARG A 303 1.56 7.56 -14.27
CA ARG A 303 2.11 6.22 -14.57
C ARG A 303 2.74 6.09 -15.95
N ALA A 304 2.39 6.99 -16.86
CA ALA A 304 2.92 7.01 -18.22
C ALA A 304 4.32 7.64 -18.27
N THR A 305 5.28 6.92 -18.84
CA THR A 305 6.65 7.39 -19.04
C THR A 305 6.90 7.87 -20.48
N GLN A 306 6.02 7.61 -21.45
CA GLN A 306 6.19 8.13 -22.81
C GLN A 306 4.91 8.75 -23.37
N ARG A 307 3.79 8.01 -23.32
CA ARG A 307 2.52 8.44 -23.93
C ARG A 307 1.34 8.31 -22.97
N LEU A 308 0.45 9.30 -23.00
CA LEU A 308 -0.79 9.29 -22.24
C LEU A 308 -1.97 9.43 -23.20
N ALA A 309 -2.97 8.56 -23.04
CA ALA A 309 -4.28 8.71 -23.63
C ALA A 309 -5.32 8.79 -22.52
N VAL A 310 -6.30 9.67 -22.67
CA VAL A 310 -7.46 9.80 -21.78
C VAL A 310 -8.70 9.51 -22.59
N LEU A 311 -9.49 8.55 -22.14
CA LEU A 311 -10.77 8.21 -22.74
C LEU A 311 -11.90 8.71 -21.82
N SER A 312 -12.52 9.81 -22.24
CA SER A 312 -13.58 10.53 -21.53
C SER A 312 -14.93 9.86 -21.78
N THR A 313 -15.73 9.68 -20.73
CA THR A 313 -17.12 9.23 -20.81
C THR A 313 -18.07 10.41 -20.58
N ALA A 314 -19.37 10.14 -20.54
CA ALA A 314 -20.36 11.18 -20.26
C ALA A 314 -20.20 11.86 -18.88
N LEU A 315 -19.62 11.16 -17.88
CA LEU A 315 -19.37 11.73 -16.55
C LEU A 315 -18.30 12.82 -16.56
N ASP A 316 -17.38 12.75 -17.52
CA ASP A 316 -16.20 13.61 -17.59
C ASP A 316 -16.47 15.00 -18.19
N SER A 317 -17.70 15.25 -18.63
CA SER A 317 -18.14 16.50 -19.27
C SER A 317 -17.12 17.10 -20.25
N PRO A 318 -16.62 16.31 -21.24
CA PRO A 318 -15.48 16.72 -22.03
C PRO A 318 -15.78 17.94 -22.92
N ASP A 319 -14.75 18.75 -23.16
CA ASP A 319 -14.80 19.88 -24.09
C ASP A 319 -14.85 19.40 -25.57
N PRO A 320 -14.96 20.31 -26.55
CA PRO A 320 -14.97 19.94 -27.97
C PRO A 320 -13.69 19.22 -28.45
N ALA A 321 -12.58 19.32 -27.72
CA ALA A 321 -11.33 18.62 -27.99
C ALA A 321 -11.23 17.26 -27.24
N GLY A 322 -12.26 16.90 -26.48
CA GLY A 322 -12.34 15.65 -25.73
C GLY A 322 -11.73 15.70 -24.33
N VAL A 323 -11.23 16.86 -23.90
CA VAL A 323 -10.55 17.03 -22.61
C VAL A 323 -11.58 17.06 -21.48
N PRO A 324 -11.50 16.17 -20.48
CA PRO A 324 -12.35 16.20 -19.29
C PRO A 324 -12.26 17.52 -18.54
N ASP A 325 -13.35 17.93 -17.90
CA ASP A 325 -13.40 19.14 -17.07
C ASP A 325 -12.32 19.16 -15.96
N LEU A 326 -12.06 18.01 -15.33
CA LEU A 326 -11.03 17.82 -14.30
C LEU A 326 -9.60 18.04 -14.80
N LEU A 327 -9.39 17.98 -16.12
CA LEU A 327 -8.08 18.13 -16.76
C LEU A 327 -7.93 19.49 -17.46
N LEU A 328 -8.96 20.34 -17.43
CA LEU A 328 -8.89 21.71 -17.93
C LEU A 328 -8.17 22.62 -16.92
N PRO A 329 -7.25 23.49 -17.39
CA PRO A 329 -6.43 24.34 -16.54
C PRO A 329 -7.19 25.45 -15.79
#